data_AF-A0A497BIP5-F1
#
_entry.id   AF-A0A497BIP5-F1
#
_cell.length_a   1.000
_cell.length_b   1.000
_cell.length_c   1.000
_cell.angle_alpha   90.00
_cell.angle_beta   90.00
_cell.angle_gamma   90.00
#
_symmetry.space_group_name_H-M   'P 1'
#
loop_
_entity.id
_entity.type
_entity.pdbx_description
1 polymer ?
#
loop_
_entity_poly.entity_id
_entity_poly.type
_entity_poly.pdbx_seq_one_letter_code
_entity_poly.pdbx_strand_id
1 'polypeptide(L)'
;MTSESGNLGFFINGYEPKPSLACPTLDPTASIQIKDSLITIYQQRIDALINQLGKNVYLEFNPIREPCPNCEYDTMRKRSTGVYKAGGPRPFARGRKCPYCKGRGFTETPVNKCIKCLIKWNPEDAKNFGIAVSKVGGIVRLKTYLTEADDLSRAKTVIVNHDIVGQMKLTVKLVQGPIPVGLREDRYCISFWELI
;
A
#
# COMPACT_ATOMS: atom_id res chain seq x y z
N MET A 1 -12.71 26.61 -57.38
CA MET A 1 -13.75 26.52 -56.35
C MET A 1 -14.02 25.05 -56.06
N THR A 2 -13.45 24.51 -54.99
CA THR A 2 -13.81 23.24 -54.31
C THR A 2 -13.02 23.25 -52.99
N SER A 3 -13.60 23.85 -51.97
CA SER A 3 -14.25 23.19 -50.81
C SER A 3 -13.25 22.66 -49.78
N GLU A 4 -12.84 23.56 -48.89
CA GLU A 4 -12.19 23.24 -47.61
C GLU A 4 -13.18 22.43 -46.75
N SER A 5 -12.81 21.20 -46.41
CA SER A 5 -13.54 20.39 -45.44
C SER A 5 -13.12 20.84 -44.04
N GLY A 6 -13.95 21.69 -43.44
CA GLY A 6 -13.80 22.13 -42.06
C GLY A 6 -13.86 20.95 -41.10
N ASN A 7 -12.79 20.75 -40.35
CA ASN A 7 -12.71 19.78 -39.27
C ASN A 7 -13.54 20.31 -38.10
N LEU A 8 -14.80 19.86 -37.98
CA LEU A 8 -15.71 20.21 -36.90
C LEU A 8 -15.19 19.58 -35.59
N GLY A 9 -14.44 20.37 -34.82
CA GLY A 9 -14.10 20.02 -33.45
C GLY A 9 -15.36 19.93 -32.60
N PHE A 10 -15.72 18.71 -32.19
CA PHE A 10 -16.81 18.49 -31.25
C PHE A 10 -16.38 18.94 -29.85
N PHE A 11 -16.79 20.15 -29.47
CA PHE A 11 -16.69 20.63 -28.10
C PHE A 11 -17.83 20.00 -27.28
N ILE A 12 -17.49 19.13 -26.33
CA ILE A 12 -18.44 18.66 -25.30
C ILE A 12 -18.19 19.50 -24.05
N ASN A 13 -19.17 20.31 -23.65
CA ASN A 13 -19.13 21.15 -22.44
C ASN A 13 -17.93 22.12 -22.31
N GLY A 14 -17.46 22.69 -23.43
CA GLY A 14 -16.42 23.73 -23.40
C GLY A 14 -15.01 23.26 -23.01
N TYR A 15 -14.78 21.95 -22.96
CA TYR A 15 -13.46 21.37 -22.73
C TYR A 15 -12.92 20.80 -24.04
N GLU A 16 -11.79 21.34 -24.52
CA GLU A 16 -11.05 20.72 -25.62
C GLU A 16 -10.30 19.51 -25.05
N PRO A 17 -10.65 18.27 -25.46
CA PRO A 17 -9.97 17.09 -24.95
C PRO A 17 -8.50 17.20 -25.33
N LYS A 18 -7.61 17.19 -24.32
CA LYS A 18 -6.17 17.11 -24.55
C LYS A 18 -5.93 15.90 -25.46
N PRO A 19 -5.15 16.05 -26.55
CA PRO A 19 -4.81 14.92 -27.39
C PRO A 19 -4.19 13.85 -26.49
N SER A 20 -4.68 12.61 -26.61
CA SER A 20 -4.12 11.49 -25.87
C SER A 20 -2.62 11.45 -26.16
N LEU A 21 -1.80 11.55 -25.12
CA LEU A 21 -0.36 11.33 -25.22
C LEU A 21 -0.17 9.90 -25.73
N ALA A 22 0.07 9.76 -27.03
CA ALA A 22 0.38 8.46 -27.62
C ALA A 22 1.68 7.98 -26.97
N CYS A 23 1.65 6.80 -26.36
CA CYS A 23 2.86 6.17 -25.87
C CYS A 23 3.81 5.99 -27.08
N PRO A 24 5.11 6.31 -26.96
CA PRO A 24 6.05 6.05 -28.03
C PRO A 24 5.99 4.57 -28.42
N THR A 25 5.84 4.31 -29.71
CA THR A 25 5.89 2.95 -30.25
C THR A 25 7.31 2.42 -30.05
N LEU A 26 7.43 1.36 -29.25
CA LEU A 26 8.70 0.66 -29.05
C LEU A 26 9.23 0.19 -30.41
N ASP A 27 10.48 0.53 -30.72
CA ASP A 27 11.17 0.03 -31.90
C ASP A 27 11.31 -1.51 -31.80
N PRO A 28 10.62 -2.28 -32.66
CA PRO A 28 10.65 -3.74 -32.60
C PRO A 28 12.04 -4.32 -32.95
N THR A 29 12.92 -3.53 -33.57
CA THR A 29 14.30 -3.93 -33.89
C THR A 29 15.29 -3.67 -32.75
N ALA A 30 14.94 -2.85 -31.76
CA ALA A 30 15.76 -2.54 -30.58
C ALA A 30 15.61 -3.57 -29.44
N SER A 31 15.32 -4.83 -29.74
CA SER A 31 15.13 -5.86 -28.70
C SER A 31 16.46 -6.47 -28.26
N ILE A 32 16.93 -6.15 -27.05
CA ILE A 32 17.90 -7.01 -26.36
C ILE A 32 17.19 -8.33 -26.06
N GLN A 33 17.53 -9.39 -26.81
CA GLN A 33 16.96 -10.71 -26.59
C GLN A 33 17.69 -11.43 -25.45
N ILE A 34 17.20 -11.22 -24.22
CA ILE A 34 17.63 -11.99 -23.06
C ILE A 34 17.01 -13.38 -23.18
N LYS A 35 17.84 -14.43 -23.17
CA LYS A 35 17.37 -15.83 -23.21
C LYS A 35 16.42 -16.10 -22.05
N ASP A 36 15.27 -16.71 -22.34
CA ASP A 36 14.24 -17.02 -21.33
C ASP A 36 14.76 -17.97 -20.22
N SER A 37 15.77 -18.80 -20.53
CA SER A 37 16.44 -19.65 -19.54
C SER A 37 17.15 -18.82 -18.45
N LEU A 38 17.76 -17.68 -18.80
CA LEU A 38 18.40 -16.79 -17.83
C LEU A 38 17.35 -16.12 -16.94
N ILE A 39 16.20 -15.73 -17.52
CA ILE A 39 15.08 -15.15 -16.77
C ILE A 39 14.53 -16.18 -15.78
N THR A 40 14.34 -17.42 -16.22
CA THR A 40 13.87 -18.52 -15.38
C THR A 40 14.83 -18.78 -14.22
N ILE A 41 16.14 -18.86 -14.48
CA ILE A 41 17.15 -19.04 -13.43
C ILE A 41 17.13 -17.86 -12.46
N TYR A 42 17.10 -16.62 -12.98
CA TYR A 42 17.01 -15.42 -12.14
C TYR A 42 15.80 -15.49 -11.20
N GLN A 43 14.62 -15.78 -11.74
CA GLN A 43 13.40 -15.85 -10.97
C GLN A 43 13.45 -16.96 -9.92
N GLN A 44 13.84 -18.18 -10.30
CA GLN A 44 13.99 -19.29 -9.35
C GLN A 44 14.93 -18.97 -8.20
N ARG A 45 16.03 -18.24 -8.46
CA ARG A 45 16.97 -17.86 -7.40
C ARG A 45 16.40 -16.77 -6.49
N ILE A 46 15.69 -15.79 -7.02
CA ILE A 46 15.04 -14.76 -6.19
C ILE A 46 13.88 -15.35 -5.37
N ASP A 47 13.08 -16.21 -5.97
CA ASP A 47 12.02 -16.99 -5.29
C ASP A 47 12.63 -17.79 -4.12
N ALA A 48 13.73 -18.51 -4.37
CA ALA A 48 14.44 -19.25 -3.33
C ALA A 48 14.97 -18.32 -2.22
N LEU A 49 15.53 -17.15 -2.57
CA LEU A 49 15.99 -16.20 -1.57
C LEU A 49 14.84 -15.71 -0.68
N ILE A 50 13.71 -15.28 -1.26
CA ILE A 50 12.54 -14.82 -0.49
C ILE A 50 11.99 -15.97 0.36
N ASN A 51 11.83 -17.16 -0.22
CA ASN A 51 11.20 -18.29 0.45
C ASN A 51 12.08 -18.92 1.52
N GLN A 52 13.41 -18.90 1.40
CA GLN A 52 14.32 -19.54 2.36
C GLN A 52 14.91 -18.53 3.36
N LEU A 53 15.30 -17.35 2.89
CA LEU A 53 16.00 -16.35 3.71
C LEU A 53 15.12 -15.17 4.10
N GLY A 54 13.97 -14.99 3.43
CA GLY A 54 13.01 -13.95 3.79
C GLY A 54 12.48 -14.13 5.21
N LYS A 55 12.16 -13.01 5.85
CA LYS A 55 11.58 -12.91 7.18
C LYS A 55 10.12 -12.52 7.07
N ASN A 56 9.32 -12.98 8.03
CA ASN A 56 7.94 -12.57 8.10
C ASN A 56 7.89 -11.15 8.66
N VAL A 57 7.18 -10.27 7.95
CA VAL A 57 6.89 -8.91 8.40
C VAL A 57 5.39 -8.75 8.54
N TYR A 58 4.99 -7.95 9.52
CA TYR A 58 3.59 -7.76 9.85
C TYR A 58 3.16 -6.37 9.37
N LEU A 59 2.31 -6.33 8.34
CA LEU A 59 1.72 -5.11 7.81
C LEU A 59 0.53 -4.71 8.70
N GLU A 60 0.53 -3.48 9.19
CA GLU A 60 -0.57 -2.89 9.93
C GLU A 60 -1.31 -1.90 9.04
N PHE A 61 -2.60 -2.13 8.83
CA PHE A 61 -3.44 -1.27 7.99
C PHE A 61 -4.27 -0.30 8.83
N ASN A 62 -4.94 0.63 8.15
CA ASN A 62 -5.98 1.40 8.80
C ASN A 62 -7.10 0.45 9.27
N PRO A 63 -7.57 0.59 10.52
CA PRO A 63 -8.62 -0.27 11.04
C PRO A 63 -9.92 -0.05 10.26
N ILE A 64 -10.67 -1.12 10.04
CA ILE A 64 -12.00 -1.03 9.43
C ILE A 64 -12.94 -0.47 10.48
N ARG A 65 -13.67 0.58 10.09
CA ARG A 65 -14.69 1.22 10.93
C ARG A 65 -16.05 0.65 10.59
N GLU A 66 -16.67 0.03 11.58
CA GLU A 66 -18.03 -0.50 11.47
C GLU A 66 -18.99 0.33 12.34
N PRO A 67 -20.20 0.63 11.85
CA PRO A 67 -21.21 1.31 12.65
C PRO A 67 -21.46 0.57 13.96
N CYS A 68 -21.57 1.32 15.06
CA CYS A 68 -21.83 0.70 16.35
C CYS A 68 -23.20 -0.02 16.33
N PRO A 69 -23.28 -1.30 16.73
CA PRO A 69 -24.54 -2.02 16.81
C PRO A 69 -25.44 -1.50 17.95
N ASN A 70 -24.85 -0.78 18.92
CA ASN A 70 -25.52 -0.39 20.15
C ASN A 70 -26.07 1.05 20.15
N CYS A 71 -25.59 1.92 19.26
CA CYS A 71 -26.01 3.31 19.20
C CYS A 71 -25.91 3.86 17.77
N GLU A 72 -26.55 4.99 17.50
CA GLU A 72 -26.43 5.69 16.22
C GLU A 72 -25.17 6.57 16.16
N TYR A 73 -24.70 6.80 14.93
CA TYR A 73 -23.57 7.68 14.63
C TYR A 73 -24.09 9.02 14.13
N ASP A 74 -23.67 10.10 14.78
CA ASP A 74 -23.93 11.47 14.38
C ASP A 74 -22.84 11.91 13.41
N THR A 75 -23.19 12.10 12.13
CA THR A 75 -22.28 12.52 11.07
C THR A 75 -21.78 13.95 11.24
N MET A 76 -22.58 14.83 11.87
CA MET A 76 -22.22 16.23 12.12
C MET A 76 -21.20 16.35 13.25
N ARG A 77 -21.40 15.59 14.34
CA ARG A 77 -20.51 15.61 15.52
C ARG A 77 -19.40 14.55 15.48
N LYS A 78 -19.38 13.71 14.44
CA LYS A 78 -18.46 12.57 14.25
C LYS A 78 -18.35 11.64 15.46
N ARG A 79 -19.46 11.43 16.19
CA ARG A 79 -19.51 10.64 17.43
C ARG A 79 -20.85 9.94 17.62
N SER A 80 -21.01 9.15 18.68
CA SER A 80 -22.31 8.56 19.02
C SER A 80 -23.37 9.62 19.35
N THR A 81 -24.61 9.40 18.94
CA THR A 81 -25.77 10.24 19.32
C THR A 81 -26.13 10.14 20.81
N GLY A 82 -25.60 9.15 21.53
CA GLY A 82 -26.00 8.88 22.92
C GLY A 82 -27.42 8.30 23.03
N VAL A 83 -27.96 7.77 21.93
CA VAL A 83 -29.24 7.06 21.89
C VAL A 83 -28.98 5.57 21.72
N TYR A 84 -29.57 4.75 22.60
CA TYR A 84 -29.50 3.30 22.52
C TYR A 84 -30.36 2.78 21.36
N LYS A 85 -29.82 1.88 20.55
CA LYS A 85 -30.56 1.18 19.49
C LYS A 85 -31.27 -0.03 20.10
N ALA A 86 -32.59 -0.13 19.90
CA ALA A 86 -33.35 -1.30 20.34
C ALA A 86 -32.79 -2.59 19.68
N GLY A 87 -32.56 -3.63 20.49
CA GLY A 87 -31.89 -4.86 20.05
C GLY A 87 -30.35 -4.79 20.09
N GLY A 88 -29.77 -3.65 20.48
CA GLY A 88 -28.34 -3.51 20.67
C GLY A 88 -27.81 -4.31 21.88
N PRO A 89 -26.52 -4.71 21.88
CA PRO A 89 -25.95 -5.64 22.85
C PRO A 89 -25.94 -5.16 24.30
N ARG A 90 -26.04 -3.85 24.56
CA ARG A 90 -25.99 -3.30 25.93
C ARG A 90 -26.87 -2.05 26.09
N PRO A 91 -28.04 -2.15 26.75
CA PRO A 91 -28.91 -1.00 27.02
C PRO A 91 -28.21 0.11 27.80
N PHE A 92 -28.57 1.37 27.52
CA PHE A 92 -28.11 2.54 28.27
C PHE A 92 -29.12 3.70 28.16
N ALA A 93 -29.12 4.57 29.17
CA ALA A 93 -30.02 5.73 29.21
C ALA A 93 -29.69 6.78 28.15
N ARG A 94 -30.71 7.45 27.60
CA ARG A 94 -30.55 8.52 26.62
C ARG A 94 -29.64 9.63 27.16
N GLY A 95 -28.73 10.12 26.31
CA GLY A 95 -27.76 11.16 26.65
C GLY A 95 -26.52 10.65 27.38
N ARG A 96 -26.47 9.37 27.77
CA ARG A 96 -25.24 8.75 28.30
C ARG A 96 -24.32 8.31 27.17
N LYS A 97 -23.03 8.21 27.50
CA LYS A 97 -22.00 7.67 26.60
C LYS A 97 -22.30 6.19 26.34
N CYS A 98 -22.42 5.80 25.07
CA CYS A 98 -22.65 4.40 24.71
C CYS A 98 -21.54 3.51 25.29
N PRO A 99 -21.87 2.48 26.10
CA PRO A 99 -20.88 1.64 26.77
C PRO A 99 -20.15 0.68 25.83
N TYR A 100 -20.70 0.41 24.65
CA TYR A 100 -20.12 -0.50 23.66
C TYR A 100 -18.99 0.17 22.88
N CYS A 101 -19.29 1.22 22.12
CA CYS A 101 -18.29 1.97 21.34
C CYS A 101 -17.53 3.03 22.14
N LYS A 102 -17.85 3.18 23.43
CA LYS A 102 -17.32 4.23 24.31
C LYS A 102 -17.55 5.61 23.69
N GLY A 103 -18.76 5.87 23.20
CA GLY A 103 -19.16 7.17 22.63
C GLY A 103 -18.59 7.51 21.25
N ARG A 104 -17.77 6.65 20.64
CA ARG A 104 -17.22 6.89 19.28
C ARG A 104 -18.28 6.78 18.19
N GLY A 105 -19.30 5.94 18.42
CA GLY A 105 -20.38 5.65 17.46
C GLY A 105 -20.01 4.65 16.36
N PHE A 106 -18.77 4.14 16.37
CA PHE A 106 -18.29 3.04 15.55
C PHE A 106 -17.35 2.14 16.37
N THR A 107 -17.11 0.93 15.89
CA THR A 107 -16.05 0.04 16.33
C THR A 107 -14.94 0.00 15.28
N GLU A 108 -13.71 -0.21 15.75
CA GLU A 108 -12.53 -0.32 14.89
C GLU A 108 -11.97 -1.73 15.05
N THR A 109 -11.86 -2.46 13.95
CA THR A 109 -11.25 -3.78 13.90
C THR A 109 -9.87 -3.63 13.26
N PRO A 110 -8.77 -3.97 13.98
CA PRO A 110 -7.45 -3.92 13.39
C PRO A 110 -7.36 -4.94 12.25
N VAL A 111 -6.85 -4.48 11.12
CA VAL A 111 -6.59 -5.33 9.96
C VAL A 111 -5.09 -5.39 9.79
N ASN A 112 -4.56 -6.60 9.75
CA ASN A 112 -3.14 -6.84 9.61
C ASN A 112 -2.91 -8.01 8.67
N LYS A 113 -1.76 -8.04 8.00
CA LYS A 113 -1.36 -9.13 7.10
C LYS A 113 0.10 -9.48 7.35
N CYS A 114 0.39 -10.77 7.40
CA CYS A 114 1.76 -11.27 7.45
C CYS A 114 2.24 -11.59 6.04
N ILE A 115 3.38 -11.05 5.64
CA ILE A 115 4.01 -11.32 4.34
C ILE A 115 5.47 -11.68 4.52
N LYS A 116 6.05 -12.39 3.54
CA LYS A 116 7.46 -12.76 3.55
C LYS A 116 8.29 -11.81 2.71
N CYS A 117 9.33 -11.23 3.31
CA CYS A 117 10.16 -10.20 2.69
C CYS A 117 11.65 -10.45 2.95
N LEU A 118 12.48 -10.15 1.97
CA LEU A 118 13.91 -9.91 2.21
C LEU A 118 14.08 -8.51 2.78
N ILE A 119 14.77 -8.42 3.90
CA ILE A 119 14.99 -7.17 4.64
C ILE A 119 16.44 -6.76 4.46
N LYS A 120 16.68 -5.55 3.96
CA LYS A 120 18.00 -4.93 3.89
C LYS A 120 17.99 -3.62 4.67
N TRP A 121 18.79 -3.55 5.73
CA TRP A 121 19.00 -2.35 6.53
C TRP A 121 20.00 -1.41 5.85
N ASN A 122 19.72 -0.11 5.91
CA ASN A 122 20.51 0.98 5.33
C ASN A 122 21.02 0.68 3.91
N PRO A 123 20.11 0.41 2.96
CA PRO A 123 20.44 0.08 1.59
C PRO A 123 21.15 1.25 0.89
N GLU A 124 22.36 1.02 0.37
CA GLU A 124 23.09 2.03 -0.41
C GLU A 124 22.31 2.54 -1.62
N ASP A 125 21.50 1.66 -2.22
CA ASP A 125 20.66 1.95 -3.37
C ASP A 125 19.48 2.90 -3.08
N ALA A 126 19.17 3.20 -1.81
CA ALA A 126 18.19 4.23 -1.46
C ALA A 126 18.54 5.60 -2.04
N LYS A 127 19.84 5.92 -2.17
CA LYS A 127 20.32 7.16 -2.79
C LYS A 127 19.89 7.30 -4.24
N ASN A 128 19.82 6.17 -4.97
CA ASN A 128 19.39 6.15 -6.37
C ASN A 128 17.91 6.50 -6.54
N PHE A 129 17.12 6.37 -5.46
CA PHE A 129 15.71 6.76 -5.42
C PHE A 129 15.47 8.12 -4.78
N GLY A 130 16.53 8.94 -4.59
CA GLY A 130 16.42 10.26 -3.98
C GLY A 130 16.11 10.24 -2.48
N ILE A 131 16.21 9.08 -1.83
CA ILE A 131 15.94 8.94 -0.40
C ILE A 131 17.22 9.27 0.37
N ALA A 132 17.18 10.40 1.08
CA ALA A 132 18.26 10.77 1.98
C ALA A 132 18.19 9.87 3.23
N VAL A 133 19.18 8.99 3.37
CA VAL A 133 19.34 8.20 4.60
C VAL A 133 19.81 9.15 5.69
N SER A 134 18.91 9.57 6.58
CA SER A 134 19.33 10.31 7.77
C SER A 134 20.23 9.40 8.62
N LYS A 135 21.28 9.93 9.24
CA LYS A 135 22.15 9.12 10.14
C LYS A 135 21.41 8.63 11.39
N VAL A 136 20.23 9.17 11.68
CA VAL A 136 19.50 8.97 12.93
C VAL A 136 18.33 7.99 12.77
N GLY A 137 17.62 8.04 11.63
CA GLY A 137 16.54 7.12 11.28
C GLY A 137 17.03 6.07 10.29
N GLY A 138 17.12 4.81 10.71
CA GLY A 138 17.51 3.71 9.83
C GLY A 138 16.48 3.51 8.70
N ILE A 139 16.97 3.30 7.47
CA ILE A 139 16.11 2.96 6.32
C ILE A 139 16.10 1.45 6.14
N VAL A 140 14.93 0.89 5.86
CA VAL A 140 14.72 -0.53 5.59
C VAL A 140 14.20 -0.69 4.18
N ARG A 141 14.86 -1.49 3.36
CA ARG A 141 14.31 -1.96 2.09
C ARG A 141 13.71 -3.33 2.27
N LEU A 142 12.43 -3.45 1.94
CA LEU A 142 11.72 -4.72 1.82
C LEU A 142 11.69 -5.13 0.35
N LYS A 143 12.03 -6.38 0.05
CA LYS A 143 11.85 -6.99 -1.27
C LYS A 143 10.94 -8.21 -1.16
N THR A 144 9.86 -8.24 -1.94
CA THR A 144 8.87 -9.31 -1.94
C THR A 144 8.24 -9.48 -3.33
N TYR A 145 7.21 -10.31 -3.45
CA TYR A 145 6.46 -10.54 -4.68
C TYR A 145 5.59 -9.33 -5.05
N LEU A 146 5.44 -9.07 -6.35
CA LEU A 146 4.60 -7.96 -6.83
C LEU A 146 3.12 -8.12 -6.43
N THR A 147 2.65 -9.35 -6.17
CA THR A 147 1.29 -9.62 -5.67
C THR A 147 1.00 -8.96 -4.32
N GLU A 148 2.04 -8.56 -3.57
CA GLU A 148 1.92 -7.87 -2.29
C GLU A 148 2.01 -6.34 -2.42
N ALA A 149 2.13 -5.80 -3.63
CA ALA A 149 2.34 -4.37 -3.86
C ALA A 149 1.20 -3.51 -3.29
N ASP A 150 -0.06 -3.88 -3.57
CA ASP A 150 -1.21 -3.12 -3.08
C ASP A 150 -1.26 -3.07 -1.55
N ASP A 151 -0.89 -4.18 -0.91
CA ASP A 151 -0.83 -4.27 0.54
C ASP A 151 0.32 -3.44 1.12
N LEU A 152 1.50 -3.44 0.48
CA LEU A 152 2.62 -2.57 0.87
C LEU A 152 2.24 -1.08 0.75
N SER A 153 1.51 -0.69 -0.30
CA SER A 153 1.09 0.70 -0.53
C SER A 153 0.06 1.17 0.50
N ARG A 154 -0.86 0.27 0.89
CA ARG A 154 -1.93 0.56 1.85
C ARG A 154 -1.51 0.47 3.31
N ALA A 155 -0.44 -0.27 3.60
CA ALA A 155 0.04 -0.46 4.96
C ALA A 155 0.44 0.88 5.58
N LYS A 156 -0.03 1.13 6.80
CA LYS A 156 0.30 2.33 7.56
C LYS A 156 1.69 2.21 8.18
N THR A 157 1.96 1.05 8.77
CA THR A 157 3.20 0.70 9.45
C THR A 157 3.53 -0.77 9.20
N VAL A 158 4.80 -1.12 9.35
CA VAL A 158 5.28 -2.51 9.24
C VAL A 158 6.13 -2.86 10.44
N ILE A 159 5.88 -4.01 11.04
CA ILE A 159 6.73 -4.57 12.10
C ILE A 159 7.69 -5.57 11.45
N VAL A 160 8.98 -5.22 11.43
CA VAL A 160 10.00 -5.97 10.68
C VAL A 160 10.61 -7.15 11.45
N ASN A 161 10.46 -7.17 12.77
CA ASN A 161 10.98 -8.23 13.66
C ASN A 161 9.85 -8.99 14.37
N HIS A 162 8.73 -9.19 13.69
CA HIS A 162 7.52 -9.79 14.28
C HIS A 162 7.77 -11.16 14.92
N ASP A 163 8.65 -11.96 14.34
CA ASP A 163 8.96 -13.32 14.81
C ASP A 163 9.79 -13.34 16.12
N ILE A 164 10.34 -12.21 16.56
CA ILE A 164 11.20 -12.14 17.76
C ILE A 164 10.36 -11.77 18.99
N VAL A 165 10.04 -12.78 19.81
CA VAL A 165 9.28 -12.60 21.05
C VAL A 165 10.14 -11.97 22.14
N GLY A 166 9.57 -11.03 22.90
CA GLY A 166 10.22 -10.43 24.07
C GLY A 166 11.21 -9.29 23.76
N GLN A 167 11.34 -8.90 22.48
CA GLN A 167 12.12 -7.74 22.08
C GLN A 167 11.23 -6.56 21.68
N MET A 168 11.84 -5.36 21.66
CA MET A 168 11.19 -4.15 21.17
C MET A 168 10.76 -4.34 19.71
N LYS A 169 9.51 -4.02 19.39
CA LYS A 169 9.00 -4.08 18.02
C LYS A 169 9.61 -2.97 17.20
N LEU A 170 10.36 -3.33 16.17
CA LEU A 170 10.91 -2.41 15.18
C LEU A 170 9.79 -2.09 14.19
N THR A 171 9.23 -0.90 14.34
CA THR A 171 8.15 -0.42 13.49
C THR A 171 8.71 0.55 12.48
N VAL A 172 8.30 0.42 11.23
CA VAL A 172 8.74 1.28 10.13
C VAL A 172 7.55 1.84 9.37
N LYS A 173 7.72 3.03 8.77
CA LYS A 173 6.70 3.72 7.96
C LYS A 173 7.17 3.84 6.52
N LEU A 174 6.24 3.70 5.56
CA LEU A 174 6.55 3.75 4.14
C LEU A 174 7.12 5.12 3.76
N VAL A 175 8.26 5.12 3.08
CA VAL A 175 8.89 6.30 2.49
C VAL A 175 8.63 6.34 1.00
N GLN A 176 8.86 5.20 0.32
CA GLN A 176 8.79 5.11 -1.13
C GLN A 176 8.44 3.69 -1.59
N GLY A 177 7.67 3.59 -2.67
CA GLY A 177 7.27 2.33 -3.30
C GLY A 177 5.82 1.95 -3.00
N PRO A 178 5.41 0.72 -3.35
CA PRO A 178 6.19 -0.34 -3.99
C PRO A 178 6.68 0.04 -5.40
N ILE A 179 7.90 -0.36 -5.74
CA ILE A 179 8.52 -0.16 -7.05
C ILE A 179 8.71 -1.54 -7.68
N PRO A 180 8.07 -1.83 -8.84
CA PRO A 180 8.31 -3.06 -9.57
C PRO A 180 9.78 -3.20 -9.94
N VAL A 181 10.34 -4.39 -9.73
CA VAL A 181 11.72 -4.72 -10.11
C VAL A 181 11.78 -6.14 -10.64
N GLY A 182 12.65 -6.37 -11.60
CA GLY A 182 12.86 -7.70 -12.16
C GLY A 182 13.68 -7.67 -13.42
N LEU A 183 13.90 -8.86 -13.97
CA LEU A 183 14.46 -9.01 -15.30
C LEU A 183 13.30 -9.36 -16.24
N ARG A 184 12.90 -8.40 -17.08
CA ARG A 184 11.79 -8.46 -18.05
C ARG A 184 10.39 -8.52 -17.44
N GLU A 185 10.12 -9.49 -16.57
CA GLU A 185 8.86 -9.62 -15.88
C GLU A 185 8.95 -8.99 -14.49
N ASP A 186 8.06 -8.06 -14.20
CA ASP A 186 7.91 -7.41 -12.90
C ASP A 186 7.26 -8.36 -11.88
N ARG A 187 7.91 -9.48 -11.56
CA ARG A 187 7.41 -10.44 -10.56
C ARG A 187 7.65 -10.01 -9.11
N TYR A 188 8.53 -9.03 -8.90
CA TYR A 188 8.94 -8.59 -7.58
C TYR A 188 8.75 -7.09 -7.43
N CYS A 189 8.69 -6.64 -6.19
CA CYS A 189 8.75 -5.22 -5.87
C CYS A 189 9.68 -4.96 -4.70
N ILE A 190 10.22 -3.75 -4.66
CA ILE A 190 10.90 -3.20 -3.50
C ILE A 190 10.11 -2.04 -2.91
N SER A 191 10.24 -1.85 -1.62
CA SER A 191 9.72 -0.66 -0.92
C SER A 191 10.74 -0.22 0.12
N PHE A 192 10.81 1.08 0.36
CA PHE A 192 11.70 1.71 1.33
C PHE A 192 10.88 2.26 2.48
N TRP A 193 11.35 2.01 3.69
CA TRP A 193 10.67 2.32 4.93
C TRP A 193 11.64 3.00 5.90
N GLU A 194 11.14 3.89 6.75
CA GLU A 194 11.92 4.59 7.78
C GLU A 194 11.50 4.11 9.16
N LEU A 195 12.49 3.87 10.03
CA LEU A 195 12.26 3.51 11.42
C LEU A 195 11.60 4.65 12.19
N ILE A 196 10.57 4.34 12.98
CA ILE A 196 9.84 5.30 13.83
C ILE A 196 10.10 5.10 15.32
#